data_AF-A0A0F0CGA6-F1
#
_entry.id   AF-A0A0F0CGA6-F1
#
_cell.length_a   1.000
_cell.length_b   1.000
_cell.length_c   1.000
_cell.angle_alpha   90.00
_cell.angle_beta   90.00
_cell.angle_gamma   90.00
#
_symmetry.space_group_name_H-M   'P 1'
#
loop_
_entity.id
_entity.type
_entity.pdbx_description
1 polymer ?
#
loop_
_entity_poly.entity_id
_entity_poly.type
_entity_poly.pdbx_seq_one_letter_code
_entity_poly.pdbx_strand_id
1 'polypeptide(L)'
;MGRIIQYRLLQSENQTGLMRPVVYCDEKYCESLQQVSLNEKMAALLIKIKPERRTMRLERCFQEVLTNIPENSCIRDFDVLFNPAYKIDVLQLLTVANRSKSFSVLWPGTVADGKLVYAEDGYADYKEYDVEQYDITCVV
;
A
#
# COMPACT_ATOMS: atom_id res chain seq x y z
N MET A 1 7.37 5.96 14.23
CA MET A 1 5.93 6.28 14.38
C MET A 1 5.50 6.97 13.11
N GLY A 2 4.36 6.52 12.57
CA GLY A 2 3.80 7.09 11.37
C GLY A 2 3.24 8.47 11.63
N ARG A 3 2.96 9.19 10.55
CA ARG A 3 2.46 10.56 10.62
C ARG A 3 1.44 10.83 9.53
N ILE A 4 0.52 11.73 9.83
CA ILE A 4 -0.42 12.30 8.86
C ILE A 4 0.00 13.74 8.62
N ILE A 5 0.19 14.10 7.35
CA ILE A 5 0.60 15.45 6.95
C ILE A 5 -0.30 15.97 5.84
N GLN A 6 -0.43 17.28 5.74
CA GLN A 6 -1.08 17.91 4.59
C GLN A 6 -0.20 17.80 3.35
N TYR A 7 -0.79 17.61 2.17
CA TYR A 7 -0.07 17.53 0.88
C TYR A 7 0.97 18.64 0.66
N ARG A 8 0.66 19.88 1.03
CA ARG A 8 1.58 21.02 0.91
C ARG A 8 2.89 20.85 1.67
N LEU A 9 2.88 20.09 2.77
CA LEU A 9 4.07 19.84 3.60
C LEU A 9 4.98 18.80 2.93
N LEU A 10 4.41 17.85 2.18
CA LEU A 10 5.18 16.86 1.44
C LEU A 10 6.07 17.52 0.37
N GLN A 11 5.56 18.55 -0.32
CA GLN A 11 6.30 19.32 -1.33
C GLN A 11 7.50 20.07 -0.74
N SER A 12 7.46 20.39 0.56
CA SER A 12 8.53 21.09 1.27
C SER A 12 9.61 20.16 1.85
N GLU A 13 9.34 18.87 1.92
CA GLU A 13 10.32 17.87 2.36
C GLU A 13 11.11 17.33 1.16
N ASN A 14 12.45 17.30 1.28
CA ASN A 14 13.26 16.55 0.32
C ASN A 14 12.86 15.06 0.39
N GLN A 15 12.15 14.58 -0.62
CA GLN A 15 11.68 13.20 -0.70
C GLN A 15 12.83 12.19 -0.86
N THR A 16 14.03 12.68 -1.20
CA THR A 16 15.24 11.88 -1.36
C THR A 16 15.63 11.24 -0.03
N GLY A 17 15.40 9.92 0.08
CA GLY A 17 15.81 9.13 1.25
C GLY A 17 14.74 8.90 2.32
N LEU A 18 13.46 9.20 2.03
CA LEU A 18 12.37 8.71 2.88
C LEU A 18 12.31 7.18 2.78
N MET A 19 12.91 6.50 3.75
CA MET A 19 12.88 5.03 3.92
C MET A 19 11.51 4.51 4.40
N ARG A 20 10.46 5.30 4.22
CA ARG A 20 9.09 5.01 4.67
C ARG A 20 8.12 5.28 3.52
N PRO A 21 7.12 4.41 3.29
CA PRO A 21 6.20 4.60 2.19
C PRO A 21 5.32 5.83 2.43
N VAL A 22 5.12 6.58 1.35
CA VAL A 22 4.12 7.64 1.27
C VAL A 22 2.79 7.01 0.86
N VAL A 23 1.76 7.24 1.66
CA VAL A 23 0.39 6.79 1.42
C VAL A 23 -0.45 8.01 1.07
N TYR A 24 -0.81 8.17 -0.20
CA TYR A 24 -1.73 9.22 -0.62
C TYR A 24 -3.15 8.81 -0.29
N CYS A 25 -3.87 9.70 0.38
CA CYS A 25 -5.22 9.45 0.87
C CYS A 25 -6.27 10.14 -0.05
N ASP A 26 -5.84 10.74 -1.18
CA ASP A 26 -6.64 11.31 -2.27
C ASP A 26 -5.85 11.23 -3.60
N GLU A 27 -6.52 10.86 -4.70
CA GLU A 27 -5.89 10.67 -6.02
C GLU A 27 -5.20 11.92 -6.54
N LYS A 28 -5.76 13.11 -6.27
CA LYS A 28 -5.25 14.41 -6.75
C LYS A 28 -3.80 14.69 -6.32
N TYR A 29 -3.35 14.05 -5.23
CA TYR A 29 -2.00 14.20 -4.71
C TYR A 29 -0.95 13.39 -5.45
N CYS A 30 -1.37 12.40 -6.23
CA CYS A 30 -0.48 11.50 -6.96
C CYS A 30 -0.72 11.49 -8.48
N GLU A 31 -1.62 12.31 -9.01
CA GLU A 31 -1.92 12.39 -10.46
C GLU A 31 -0.68 12.63 -11.33
N SER A 32 0.31 13.36 -10.82
CA SER A 32 1.56 13.65 -11.53
C SER A 32 2.58 12.50 -11.50
N LEU A 33 2.33 11.46 -10.70
CA LEU A 33 3.21 10.29 -10.57
C LEU A 33 2.84 9.22 -11.59
N GLN A 34 3.82 8.37 -11.91
CA GLN A 34 3.56 7.19 -12.72
C GLN A 34 2.72 6.19 -11.92
N GLN A 35 1.45 6.04 -12.30
CA GLN A 35 0.48 5.16 -11.66
C GLN A 35 0.64 3.72 -12.14
N VAL A 36 0.64 2.76 -11.21
CA VAL A 36 0.72 1.33 -11.53
C VAL A 36 -0.32 0.54 -10.74
N SER A 37 -1.27 -0.07 -11.45
CA SER A 37 -2.26 -0.97 -10.87
C SER A 37 -1.64 -2.31 -10.46
N LEU A 38 -1.91 -2.75 -9.23
CA LEU A 38 -1.33 -3.97 -8.65
C LEU A 38 -2.22 -5.21 -8.84
N ASN A 39 -3.54 -5.04 -8.79
CA ASN A 39 -4.53 -6.12 -8.75
C ASN A 39 -4.32 -7.12 -9.88
N GLU A 40 -4.20 -6.65 -11.13
CA GLU A 40 -4.01 -7.52 -12.30
C GLU A 40 -2.69 -8.31 -12.23
N LYS A 41 -1.61 -7.63 -11.84
CA LYS A 41 -0.26 -8.24 -11.77
C LYS A 41 -0.21 -9.32 -10.69
N MET A 42 -0.79 -9.05 -9.53
CA MET A 42 -0.87 -10.01 -8.43
C MET A 42 -1.81 -11.17 -8.76
N ALA A 43 -2.98 -10.90 -9.35
CA ALA A 43 -3.92 -11.95 -9.75
C ALA A 43 -3.29 -12.93 -10.74
N ALA A 44 -2.52 -12.43 -11.72
CA ALA A 44 -1.83 -13.25 -12.71
C ALA A 44 -0.77 -14.20 -12.11
N LEU A 45 -0.16 -13.83 -10.98
CA LEU A 45 0.75 -14.70 -10.23
C LEU A 45 -0.01 -15.66 -9.31
N LEU A 46 -0.98 -15.16 -8.56
CA LEU A 46 -1.73 -15.92 -7.56
C LEU A 46 -2.65 -16.98 -8.17
N ILE A 47 -3.16 -16.78 -9.39
CA ILE A 47 -3.99 -17.77 -10.08
C ILE A 47 -3.24 -19.09 -10.36
N LYS A 48 -1.91 -19.01 -10.52
CA LYS A 48 -1.03 -20.17 -10.73
C LYS A 48 -0.75 -20.95 -9.44
N ILE A 49 -1.16 -20.41 -8.29
CA ILE A 49 -0.90 -20.96 -6.95
C ILE A 49 -2.21 -21.50 -6.38
N LYS A 50 -2.16 -22.74 -5.88
CA LYS A 50 -3.29 -23.35 -5.16
C LYS A 50 -3.71 -22.47 -3.96
N PRO A 51 -5.02 -22.28 -3.71
CA PRO A 51 -5.52 -21.36 -2.68
C PRO A 51 -4.83 -21.51 -1.32
N GLU A 52 -4.61 -22.74 -0.86
CA GLU A 52 -4.03 -23.06 0.45
C GLU A 52 -2.56 -22.64 0.60
N ARG A 53 -1.89 -22.36 -0.52
CA ARG A 53 -0.49 -21.92 -0.57
C ARG A 53 -0.34 -20.43 -0.88
N ARG A 54 -1.44 -19.71 -1.18
CA ARG A 54 -1.39 -18.30 -1.61
C ARG A 54 -0.81 -17.41 -0.53
N THR A 55 -1.26 -17.54 0.71
CA THR A 55 -0.72 -16.77 1.86
C THR A 55 0.80 -16.86 1.96
N MET A 56 1.34 -18.07 1.94
CA MET A 56 2.80 -18.30 2.05
C MET A 56 3.60 -17.77 0.86
N ARG A 57 2.95 -17.57 -0.30
CA ARG A 57 3.59 -17.10 -1.52
C ARG A 57 3.31 -15.63 -1.81
N LEU A 58 2.38 -15.01 -1.08
CA LEU A 58 1.86 -13.67 -1.36
C LEU A 58 2.97 -12.63 -1.32
N GLU A 59 3.81 -12.66 -0.28
CA GLU A 59 4.96 -11.76 -0.14
C GLU A 59 5.93 -11.92 -1.31
N ARG A 60 6.24 -13.16 -1.72
CA ARG A 60 7.12 -13.42 -2.87
C ARG A 60 6.51 -12.90 -4.17
N CYS A 61 5.22 -13.13 -4.40
CA CYS A 61 4.52 -12.59 -5.58
C CYS A 61 4.54 -11.06 -5.57
N PHE A 62 4.33 -10.44 -4.41
CA PHE A 62 4.38 -8.99 -4.26
C PHE A 62 5.77 -8.43 -4.58
N GLN A 63 6.84 -9.05 -4.07
CA GLN A 63 8.22 -8.66 -4.39
C GLN A 63 8.56 -8.83 -5.88
N GLU A 64 8.07 -9.91 -6.51
CA GLU A 64 8.24 -10.14 -7.94
C GLU A 64 7.55 -9.05 -8.76
N VAL A 65 6.33 -8.65 -8.38
CA VAL A 65 5.63 -7.54 -9.03
C VAL A 65 6.40 -6.23 -8.83
N LEU A 66 6.80 -5.90 -7.60
CA LEU A 66 7.55 -4.68 -7.28
C LEU A 66 8.86 -4.56 -8.06
N THR A 67 9.59 -5.66 -8.25
CA THR A 67 10.84 -5.66 -9.04
C THR A 67 10.62 -5.13 -10.45
N ASN A 68 9.45 -5.42 -11.05
CA ASN A 68 9.10 -5.03 -12.41
C ASN A 68 8.42 -3.65 -12.54
N ILE A 69 8.19 -2.95 -11.44
CA ILE A 69 7.57 -1.61 -11.43
C ILE A 69 8.67 -0.54 -11.56
N PRO A 70 8.49 0.56 -12.30
CA PRO A 70 9.46 1.65 -12.34
C PRO A 70 9.71 2.26 -10.95
N GLU A 71 10.93 2.75 -10.70
CA GLU A 71 11.23 3.43 -9.44
C GLU A 71 10.33 4.67 -9.23
N ASN A 72 10.02 4.97 -7.97
CA ASN A 72 9.18 6.12 -7.57
C ASN A 72 7.76 6.13 -8.18
N SER A 73 7.28 4.98 -8.66
CA SER A 73 5.89 4.82 -9.08
C SER A 73 4.93 4.94 -7.88
N CYS A 74 3.68 5.31 -8.17
CA CYS A 74 2.57 5.22 -7.24
C CYS A 74 1.77 3.95 -7.53
N ILE A 75 1.69 3.05 -6.56
CA ILE A 75 0.93 1.82 -6.66
C ILE A 75 -0.53 2.09 -6.27
N ARG A 76 -1.45 1.63 -7.10
CA ARG A 76 -2.90 1.73 -6.87
C ARG A 76 -3.56 0.37 -7.10
N ASP A 77 -4.85 0.30 -6.80
CA ASP A 77 -5.71 -0.88 -6.95
C ASP A 77 -4.99 -2.14 -6.44
N PHE A 78 -4.78 -2.23 -5.13
CA PHE A 78 -4.13 -3.37 -4.47
C PHE A 78 -5.07 -4.11 -3.51
N ASP A 79 -6.38 -3.96 -3.73
CA ASP A 79 -7.51 -4.58 -3.01
C ASP A 79 -7.35 -6.10 -2.87
N VAL A 80 -6.71 -6.75 -3.85
CA VAL A 80 -6.40 -8.19 -3.81
C VAL A 80 -5.64 -8.59 -2.55
N LEU A 81 -4.82 -7.69 -1.97
CA LEU A 81 -4.06 -7.94 -0.74
C LEU A 81 -4.96 -8.06 0.49
N PHE A 82 -6.16 -7.49 0.47
CA PHE A 82 -7.11 -7.48 1.58
C PHE A 82 -7.98 -8.74 1.65
N ASN A 83 -7.76 -9.72 0.77
CA ASN A 83 -8.50 -10.97 0.82
C ASN A 83 -8.40 -11.61 2.23
N PRO A 84 -9.54 -11.83 2.93
CA PRO A 84 -9.53 -12.30 4.32
C PRO A 84 -8.85 -13.66 4.50
N ALA A 85 -8.82 -14.48 3.45
CA ALA A 85 -8.16 -15.78 3.46
C ALA A 85 -6.62 -15.65 3.62
N TYR A 86 -6.04 -14.51 3.23
CA TYR A 86 -4.60 -14.30 3.31
C TYR A 86 -4.11 -14.05 4.72
N LYS A 87 -4.95 -13.47 5.60
CA LYS A 87 -4.60 -13.19 7.01
C LYS A 87 -3.26 -12.45 7.15
N ILE A 88 -3.02 -11.47 6.28
CA ILE A 88 -1.83 -10.62 6.31
C ILE A 88 -2.15 -9.23 6.86
N ASP A 89 -1.12 -8.56 7.34
CA ASP A 89 -1.13 -7.12 7.58
C ASP A 89 -0.60 -6.41 6.32
N VAL A 90 -1.51 -5.74 5.60
CA VAL A 90 -1.20 -5.08 4.32
C VAL A 90 -0.27 -3.89 4.52
N LEU A 91 -0.48 -3.04 5.53
CA LEU A 91 0.41 -1.90 5.77
C LEU A 91 1.80 -2.35 6.22
N GLN A 92 1.90 -3.41 7.01
CA GLN A 92 3.19 -3.99 7.36
C GLN A 92 3.92 -4.53 6.12
N LEU A 93 3.20 -5.23 5.23
CA LEU A 93 3.76 -5.72 3.97
C LEU A 93 4.32 -4.56 3.11
N LEU A 94 3.55 -3.47 2.96
CA LEU A 94 3.98 -2.28 2.23
C LEU A 94 5.22 -1.62 2.87
N THR A 95 5.23 -1.49 4.20
CA THR A 95 6.32 -0.89 4.98
C THR A 95 7.63 -1.67 4.81
N VAL A 96 7.56 -3.00 4.90
CA VAL A 96 8.73 -3.87 4.70
C VAL A 96 9.24 -3.77 3.27
N ALA A 97 8.35 -3.82 2.29
CA ALA A 97 8.74 -3.80 0.88
C ALA A 97 9.35 -2.46 0.44
N ASN A 98 8.88 -1.34 1.00
CA ASN A 98 9.40 -0.02 0.68
C ASN A 98 10.89 0.15 1.05
N ARG A 99 11.38 -0.62 2.03
CA ARG A 99 12.80 -0.65 2.42
C ARG A 99 13.71 -1.21 1.32
N SER A 100 13.19 -2.11 0.50
CA SER A 100 13.93 -2.74 -0.60
C SER A 100 13.81 -1.95 -1.89
N LYS A 101 12.68 -1.26 -2.10
CA LYS A 101 12.43 -0.44 -3.28
C LYS A 101 11.48 0.69 -2.93
N SER A 102 11.89 1.92 -3.20
CA SER A 102 11.05 3.10 -2.97
C SER A 102 9.86 3.13 -3.93
N PHE A 103 8.67 3.30 -3.36
CA PHE A 103 7.41 3.55 -4.05
C PHE A 103 6.46 4.34 -3.13
N SER A 104 5.39 4.88 -3.72
CA SER A 104 4.24 5.40 -2.97
C SER A 104 3.01 4.56 -3.26
N VAL A 105 1.95 4.72 -2.48
CA VAL A 105 0.67 4.05 -2.73
C VAL A 105 -0.48 5.04 -2.68
N LEU A 106 -1.52 4.83 -3.48
CA LEU A 106 -2.82 5.46 -3.32
C LEU A 106 -3.70 4.55 -2.47
N TRP A 107 -4.08 5.00 -1.28
CA TRP A 107 -4.90 4.21 -0.37
C TRP A 107 -6.27 3.93 -0.99
N PRO A 108 -6.72 2.66 -1.08
CA PRO A 108 -7.98 2.29 -1.73
C PRO A 108 -9.22 2.53 -0.84
N GLY A 109 -9.04 3.03 0.38
CA GLY A 109 -10.13 3.35 1.29
C GLY A 109 -10.08 4.79 1.76
N THR A 110 -10.49 5.03 3.01
CA THR A 110 -10.56 6.37 3.59
C THR A 110 -9.55 6.54 4.72
N VAL A 111 -9.28 7.79 5.07
CA VAL A 111 -8.58 8.15 6.30
C VAL A 111 -9.55 8.89 7.22
N ALA A 112 -9.65 8.44 8.47
CA ALA A 112 -10.51 9.05 9.48
C ALA A 112 -9.92 8.81 10.87
N ASP A 113 -9.99 9.81 11.76
CA ASP A 113 -9.57 9.71 13.16
C ASP A 113 -8.17 9.11 13.39
N GLY A 114 -7.20 9.51 12.54
CA GLY A 114 -5.82 9.01 12.64
C GLY A 114 -5.60 7.62 12.05
N LYS A 115 -6.63 7.01 11.44
CA LYS A 115 -6.60 5.65 10.91
C LYS A 115 -6.80 5.61 9.40
N LEU A 116 -6.13 4.66 8.76
CA LEU A 116 -6.46 4.22 7.42
C LEU A 116 -7.50 3.10 7.52
N VAL A 117 -8.65 3.29 6.87
CA VAL A 117 -9.79 2.37 6.88
C VAL A 117 -9.95 1.79 5.49
N TYR A 118 -10.12 0.48 5.39
CA TYR A 118 -10.42 -0.24 4.16
C TYR A 118 -11.70 -1.06 4.32
N ALA A 119 -12.54 -1.04 3.28
CA ALA A 119 -13.90 -1.57 3.24
C ALA A 119 -14.85 -0.97 4.29
N GLU A 120 -16.14 -1.26 4.16
CA GLU A 120 -17.17 -0.85 5.11
C GLU A 120 -17.19 -1.80 6.33
N ASP A 121 -17.61 -1.29 7.49
CA ASP A 121 -17.79 -2.12 8.68
C ASP A 121 -18.81 -3.25 8.43
N GLY A 122 -18.52 -4.42 8.99
CA GLY A 122 -19.33 -5.63 8.79
C GLY A 122 -18.92 -6.51 7.60
N TYR A 123 -18.05 -6.03 6.70
CA TYR A 123 -17.45 -6.87 5.68
C TYR A 123 -16.25 -7.67 6.21
N ALA A 124 -16.04 -8.88 5.68
CA ALA A 124 -14.98 -9.78 6.16
C ALA A 124 -13.56 -9.26 5.89
N ASP A 125 -13.40 -8.38 4.90
CA ASP A 125 -12.17 -7.71 4.52
C ASP A 125 -12.02 -6.32 5.14
N TYR A 126 -12.95 -5.90 6.01
CA TYR A 126 -12.82 -4.68 6.79
C TYR A 126 -11.51 -4.66 7.60
N LYS A 127 -10.79 -3.54 7.48
CA LYS A 127 -9.54 -3.28 8.19
C LYS A 127 -9.45 -1.84 8.62
N GLU A 128 -8.97 -1.64 9.84
CA GLU A 128 -8.49 -0.35 10.32
C GLU A 128 -7.02 -0.46 10.68
N TYR A 129 -6.27 0.59 10.36
CA TYR A 129 -4.87 0.71 10.69
C TYR A 129 -4.62 2.06 11.34
N ASP A 130 -4.21 2.03 12.61
CA ASP A 130 -3.74 3.22 13.32
C ASP A 130 -2.39 3.66 12.74
N VAL A 131 -2.36 4.85 12.12
CA VAL A 131 -1.18 5.35 11.40
C VAL A 131 0.04 5.45 12.33
N GLU A 132 -0.14 5.71 13.62
CA GLU A 132 0.99 5.87 14.56
C GLU A 132 1.78 4.56 14.75
N GLN A 133 1.11 3.41 14.55
CA GLN A 133 1.67 2.07 14.72
C GLN A 133 2.55 1.60 13.55
N TYR A 134 2.49 2.29 12.40
CA TYR A 134 3.24 1.93 11.20
C TYR A 134 4.29 2.99 10.86
N ASP A 135 5.42 2.60 10.28
CA ASP A 135 6.43 3.56 9.81
C ASP A 135 6.08 4.08 8.42
N ILE A 136 5.06 4.93 8.33
CA ILE A 136 4.51 5.48 7.08
C ILE A 136 4.27 6.99 7.17
N THR A 137 4.01 7.63 6.02
CA THR A 137 3.47 9.00 5.96
C THR A 137 2.16 8.99 5.17
N CYS A 138 0.99 9.18 5.81
CA CYS A 138 -0.26 9.45 5.07
C CYS A 138 -0.34 10.94 4.74
N VAL A 139 -0.79 11.19 3.52
CA VAL A 139 -0.88 12.52 2.93
C VAL A 139 -2.35 12.82 2.66
N VAL A 140 -2.85 13.85 3.34
CA VAL A 140 -4.26 14.31 3.31
C VAL A 140 -4.40 15.73 2.76
#